data_AF-A0A934D7Q1-F1
#
_entry.id   AF-A0A934D7Q1-F1
#
_cell.length_a   1.000
_cell.length_b   1.000
_cell.length_c   1.000
_cell.angle_alpha   90.00
_cell.angle_beta   90.00
_cell.angle_gamma   90.00
#
_symmetry.space_group_name_H-M   'P 1'
#
loop_
_entity.id
_entity.type
_entity.pdbx_description
1 polymer ?
#
loop_
_entity_poly.entity_id
_entity_poly.type
_entity_poly.pdbx_seq_one_letter_code
_entity_poly.pdbx_strand_id
1 'polypeptide(L)'
;MDMNKIPKQFCENIACAFSQEFFVMSMLTGENGIAYALTPQHMKRLAQYLAHQTADYEKQFGVINAEWKPGIQSPIQTKDIMSDGGPKA
;
A
#
# COMPACT_ATOMS: atom_id res chain seq x y z
N MET A 1 -1.75 17.01 -16.23
CA MET A 1 -1.16 15.67 -16.46
C MET A 1 -2.21 14.82 -17.14
N ASP A 2 -1.87 14.16 -18.25
CA ASP A 2 -2.77 13.22 -18.91
C ASP A 2 -2.65 11.86 -18.21
N MET A 3 -3.69 11.48 -17.45
CA MET A 3 -3.70 10.23 -16.67
C MET A 3 -3.61 8.97 -17.55
N ASN A 4 -3.91 9.08 -18.85
CA ASN A 4 -3.85 7.95 -19.78
C ASN A 4 -2.42 7.63 -20.24
N LYS A 5 -1.47 8.56 -20.07
CA LYS A 5 -0.07 8.39 -20.48
C LYS A 5 0.84 7.91 -19.36
N ILE A 6 0.31 7.80 -18.14
CA ILE A 6 1.06 7.26 -17.01
C ILE A 6 1.10 5.74 -17.18
N PRO A 7 2.29 5.10 -17.27
CA PRO A 7 2.38 3.64 -17.32
C PRO A 7 1.67 3.08 -16.09
N LYS A 8 0.57 2.35 -16.32
CA LYS A 8 -0.25 1.75 -15.26
C LYS A 8 0.49 0.54 -14.73
N GLN A 9 1.35 0.76 -13.75
CA GLN A 9 2.01 -0.29 -13.01
C GLN A 9 1.17 -0.62 -11.76
N PHE A 10 0.85 -1.90 -11.58
CA PHE A 10 0.07 -2.34 -10.43
C PHE A 10 0.93 -2.26 -9.17
N CYS A 11 0.56 -1.37 -8.25
CA CYS A 11 1.20 -1.31 -6.95
C CYS A 11 0.69 -2.48 -6.10
N GLU A 12 1.62 -3.36 -5.73
CA GLU A 12 1.32 -4.59 -4.98
C GLU A 12 1.34 -4.35 -3.48
N ASN A 13 2.16 -3.39 -3.03
CA ASN A 13 2.31 -3.09 -1.62
C ASN A 13 2.63 -1.61 -1.40
N ILE A 14 1.99 -1.02 -0.39
CA ILE A 14 2.28 0.34 0.09
C ILE A 14 2.71 0.21 1.55
N ALA A 15 3.94 0.58 1.84
CA ALA A 15 4.46 0.66 3.20
C ALA A 15 4.61 2.12 3.61
N CYS A 16 4.22 2.47 4.84
CA CYS A 16 4.44 3.79 5.37
C CYS A 16 5.02 3.74 6.79
N ALA A 17 6.03 4.55 7.03
CA ALA A 17 6.65 4.77 8.32
C ALA A 17 6.83 6.28 8.56
N PHE A 18 7.14 6.67 9.79
CA PHE A 18 7.35 8.07 10.13
C PHE A 18 8.47 8.25 11.16
N SER A 19 9.10 9.41 11.09
CA SER A 19 9.96 9.98 12.11
C SER A 19 9.30 11.25 12.66
N GLN A 20 9.99 11.96 13.56
CA GLN A 20 9.50 13.24 14.07
C GLN A 20 9.36 14.32 12.97
N GLU A 21 10.18 14.23 11.92
CA GLU A 21 10.32 15.31 10.92
C GLU A 21 9.61 14.99 9.59
N PHE A 22 9.48 13.71 9.24
CA PHE A 22 8.93 13.29 7.97
C PHE A 22 8.23 11.93 8.03
N PHE A 23 7.34 11.71 7.08
CA PHE A 23 6.79 10.42 6.73
C PHE A 23 7.57 9.86 5.55
N VAL A 24 7.82 8.56 5.55
CA VAL A 24 8.33 7.82 4.38
C VAL A 24 7.22 6.93 3.89
N MET A 25 6.88 7.04 2.61
CA MET A 25 5.92 6.18 1.93
C MET A 25 6.62 5.48 0.77
N SER A 26 6.61 4.15 0.79
CA SER A 26 7.20 3.30 -0.24
C SER A 26 6.09 2.58 -0.99
N MET A 27 6.09 2.71 -2.32
CA MET A 27 5.21 1.95 -3.22
C MET A 27 6.05 0.92 -3.96
N LEU A 28 5.66 -0.35 -3.83
CA LEU A 28 6.39 -1.51 -4.32
C LEU A 28 5.62 -2.20 -5.46
N THR A 29 6.37 -2.72 -6.42
CA THR A 29 5.88 -3.59 -7.51
C THR A 29 6.96 -4.62 -7.85
N GLY A 30 6.70 -5.89 -7.55
CA GLY A 30 7.73 -6.92 -7.61
C GLY A 30 8.92 -6.54 -6.72
N GLU A 31 10.12 -6.56 -7.29
CA GLU A 31 11.36 -6.18 -6.59
C GLU A 31 11.66 -4.67 -6.62
N ASN A 32 10.86 -3.89 -7.37
CA ASN A 32 11.06 -2.45 -7.52
C ASN A 32 10.25 -1.69 -6.47
N GLY A 33 10.89 -0.74 -5.79
CA GLY A 33 10.23 0.14 -4.83
C GLY A 33 10.70 1.58 -4.98
N ILE A 34 9.75 2.52 -4.99
CA ILE A 34 10.06 3.95 -4.91
C ILE A 34 9.58 4.46 -3.56
N ALA A 35 10.50 5.05 -2.80
CA ALA A 35 10.22 5.69 -1.52
C ALA A 35 10.18 7.21 -1.69
N TYR A 36 9.17 7.84 -1.08
CA TYR A 36 9.01 9.28 -1.03
C TYR A 36 9.03 9.75 0.42
N ALA A 37 9.79 10.81 0.69
CA ALA A 37 9.72 11.54 1.96
C ALA A 37 8.67 12.65 1.85
N LEU A 38 7.76 12.70 2.82
CA LEU A 38 6.64 13.62 2.89
C LEU A 38 6.70 14.37 4.23
N THR A 39 6.58 15.69 4.21
CA THR A 39 6.36 16.45 5.46
C THR A 39 5.00 16.06 6.08
N PRO A 40 4.80 16.20 7.40
CA PRO A 40 3.53 15.89 8.06
C PRO A 40 2.29 16.56 7.42
N GLN A 41 2.42 17.81 6.96
CA GLN A 41 1.33 18.56 6.33
C GLN A 41 0.96 18.00 4.94
N HIS A 42 1.92 17.48 4.19
CA HIS A 42 1.67 16.81 2.92
C HIS A 42 1.02 15.44 3.15
N MET A 43 1.50 14.68 4.14
CA MET A 43 0.90 13.40 4.51
C MET A 43 -0.56 13.53 4.94
N LYS A 44 -0.89 14.55 5.76
CA LYS A 44 -2.27 14.79 6.19
C LYS A 44 -3.20 15.09 5.03
N ARG A 45 -2.77 15.94 4.08
CA ARG A 45 -3.52 16.27 2.87
C ARG A 45 -3.68 15.06 1.96
N LEU A 46 -2.65 14.23 1.83
CA LEU A 46 -2.72 12.97 1.08
C LEU A 46 -3.78 12.03 1.67
N ALA A 47 -3.80 11.83 3.00
CA ALA A 47 -4.79 10.98 3.65
C ALA A 47 -6.24 11.46 3.41
N GLN A 48 -6.48 12.77 3.48
CA GLN A 48 -7.79 13.36 3.18
C GLN A 48 -8.19 13.15 1.72
N TYR A 49 -7.25 13.36 0.80
CA TYR A 49 -7.48 13.17 -0.62
C TYR A 49 -7.80 11.71 -0.95
N LEU A 50 -7.06 10.76 -0.39
CA LEU A 50 -7.31 9.33 -0.58
C LEU A 50 -8.69 8.94 -0.06
N ALA A 51 -9.06 9.36 1.16
CA ALA A 51 -10.38 9.08 1.71
C ALA A 51 -11.51 9.61 0.81
N HIS A 52 -11.35 10.82 0.26
CA HIS A 52 -12.32 11.39 -0.67
C HIS A 52 -12.42 10.59 -1.98
N GLN A 53 -11.29 10.25 -2.60
CA GLN A 53 -11.26 9.46 -3.84
C GLN A 53 -11.85 8.05 -3.66
N THR A 54 -11.54 7.40 -2.54
CA THR A 54 -12.12 6.09 -2.20
C THR A 54 -13.63 6.20 -2.04
N ALA A 55 -14.13 7.19 -1.31
CA ALA A 55 -15.57 7.38 -1.13
C ALA A 55 -16.30 7.65 -2.46
N ASP A 56 -15.69 8.41 -3.38
CA ASP A 56 -16.28 8.69 -4.68
C ASP A 56 -16.24 7.48 -5.62
N TYR A 57 -15.23 6.63 -5.50
CA TYR A 57 -15.20 5.33 -6.17
C TYR A 57 -16.32 4.43 -5.65
N GLU A 58 -16.49 4.32 -4.33
CA GLU A 58 -17.50 3.44 -3.73
C GLU A 58 -18.94 3.82 -4.13
N LYS A 59 -19.23 5.11 -4.26
CA LYS A 59 -20.52 5.59 -4.78
C LYS A 59 -20.82 5.12 -6.20
N GLN A 60 -19.79 4.92 -7.02
CA GLN A 60 -19.93 4.58 -8.43
C GLN A 60 -19.85 3.07 -8.70
N PHE A 61 -19.02 2.36 -7.94
CA PHE A 61 -18.65 0.98 -8.24
C PHE A 61 -18.97 -0.01 -7.10
N GLY A 62 -19.51 0.47 -5.98
CA GLY A 62 -19.87 -0.34 -4.82
C GLY A 62 -18.85 -0.25 -3.68
N VAL A 63 -19.30 -0.63 -2.48
CA VAL A 63 -18.52 -0.53 -1.23
C VAL A 63 -17.31 -1.45 -1.25
N ILE A 64 -16.16 -0.95 -0.81
CA ILE A 64 -14.93 -1.72 -0.67
C ILE A 64 -14.93 -2.39 0.70
N ASN A 65 -15.10 -3.72 0.73
CA ASN A 65 -14.97 -4.51 1.95
C ASN A 65 -13.49 -4.91 2.18
N ALA A 66 -12.67 -3.95 2.57
CA ALA A 66 -11.26 -4.17 2.90
C ALA A 66 -10.97 -3.83 4.37
N GLU A 67 -10.46 -4.80 5.13
CA GLU A 67 -10.04 -4.60 6.52
C GLU A 67 -8.53 -4.48 6.62
N TRP A 68 -8.04 -3.36 7.15
CA TRP A 68 -6.63 -3.24 7.55
C TRP A 68 -6.45 -3.83 8.95
N LYS A 69 -5.76 -4.97 9.05
CA LYS A 69 -5.44 -5.63 10.32
C LYS A 69 -3.97 -5.39 10.66
N PRO A 70 -3.66 -4.60 11.72
CA PRO A 70 -2.27 -4.42 12.14
C PRO A 70 -1.66 -5.78 12.50
N GLY A 71 -0.53 -6.11 11.89
CA GLY A 71 0.23 -7.34 12.20
C GLY A 71 -0.04 -8.56 11.31
N ILE A 72 -0.92 -8.48 10.30
CA ILE A 72 -1.07 -9.53 9.29
C ILE A 72 -0.15 -9.23 8.11
N GLN A 73 0.94 -10.02 7.98
CA GLN A 73 1.79 -10.00 6.78
C GLN A 73 0.98 -10.38 5.54
N SER A 74 1.28 -9.74 4.41
CA SER A 74 0.58 -9.97 3.15
C SER A 74 0.46 -11.48 2.83
N PRO A 75 -0.73 -12.00 2.47
CA PRO A 75 -0.93 -13.44 2.19
C PRO A 75 -0.01 -14.01 1.10
N ILE A 76 0.50 -13.15 0.21
CA ILE A 76 1.48 -13.52 -0.82
C ILE A 76 2.81 -14.01 -0.21
N GLN A 77 3.16 -13.55 1.00
CA GLN A 77 4.37 -13.99 1.72
C GLN A 77 4.16 -15.29 2.51
N THR A 78 2.91 -15.65 2.84
CA THR A 78 2.63 -16.85 3.63
C THR A 78 2.71 -18.14 2.80
N LYS A 79 2.56 -18.05 1.47
CA LYS A 79 2.60 -19.23 0.60
C LYS A 79 4.01 -19.83 0.48
N ASP A 80 5.06 -19.02 0.56
CA ASP A 80 6.44 -19.52 0.44
C ASP A 80 6.98 -20.15 1.74
N ILE A 81 6.41 -19.80 2.90
CA ILE A 81 6.88 -20.30 4.20
C ILE A 81 6.29 -21.68 4.56
N MET A 82 5.21 -22.11 3.90
CA MET A 82 4.54 -23.38 4.22
C MET A 82 5.11 -24.62 3.48
N SER A 83 6.20 -24.49 2.72
CA SER A 83 6.72 -25.59 1.91
C SER A 83 8.09 -26.17 2.32
N ASP A 84 8.71 -25.70 3.42
CA ASP A 84 9.99 -26.25 3.90
C ASP A 84 9.98 -26.58 5.39
N GLY A 85 9.19 -27.60 5.76
CA GLY A 85 9.05 -28.06 7.13
C GLY A 85 8.74 -29.55 7.23
N GLY A 86 9.50 -30.40 6.54
CA GLY A 86 9.48 -31.84 6.79
C GLY A 86 10.13 -32.16 8.15
N PRO A 87 9.50 -32.93 9.04
CA PRO A 87 10.04 -33.18 10.37
C PRO A 87 11.29 -34.06 10.29
N LYS A 88 12.36 -33.62 10.96
CA LYS A 88 13.49 -34.47 11.35
C LYS A 88 13.10 -35.25 12.62
N ALA A 89 12.94 -36.57 12.49
CA ALA A 89 13.26 -37.61 13.48
C ALA A 89 13.11 -38.98 12.82
#